data_AF-A0AAU1PVR4-F1
#
_entry.id   AF-A0AAU1PVR4-F1
#
_cell.length_a   1.000
_cell.length_b   1.000
_cell.length_c   1.000
_cell.angle_alpha   90.00
_cell.angle_beta   90.00
_cell.angle_gamma   90.00
#
_symmetry.space_group_name_H-M   'P 1'
#
loop_
_entity.id
_entity.type
_entity.pdbx_description
1 polymer ?
#
loop_
_entity_poly.entity_id
_entity_poly.type
_entity_poly.pdbx_seq_one_letter_code
_entity_poly.pdbx_strand_id
1 'polypeptide(L)' 'MCDSSRCPQATHHLLHRPVWQTAADNGTVLLASPRMPAGEKNRLRAEHERSMRALEEIDKAAGKAG' A
#
# COMPACT_ATOMS: atom_id res chain seq x y z
N MET A 1 2.62 -5.90 5.72
CA MET A 1 3.15 -6.62 4.54
C MET A 1 4.56 -6.13 4.27
N CYS A 2 5.46 -6.99 3.78
CA CYS A 2 6.82 -6.55 3.42
C CYS A 2 6.76 -5.82 2.07
N ASP A 3 7.26 -4.59 2.04
CA ASP A 3 7.56 -3.85 0.83
C ASP A 3 9.07 -3.60 0.74
N SER A 4 9.54 -3.13 -0.41
CA SER A 4 10.96 -2.90 -0.68
C SER A 4 11.64 -1.88 0.24
N SER A 5 10.89 -0.99 0.89
CA SER A 5 11.44 -0.07 1.90
C SER A 5 11.74 -0.76 3.24
N ARG A 6 11.15 -1.94 3.49
CA ARG A 6 11.33 -2.72 4.73
C ARG A 6 12.17 -3.98 4.54
N CYS A 7 12.25 -4.49 3.31
CA CYS A 7 13.02 -5.67 2.97
C CYS A 7 13.61 -5.54 1.56
N PRO A 8 14.95 -5.45 1.40
CA PRO A 8 15.60 -5.37 0.10
C PRO A 8 15.34 -6.57 -0.82
N GLN A 9 14.97 -7.72 -0.25
CA GLN A 9 14.60 -8.93 -1.00
C GLN A 9 13.11 -9.00 -1.37
N ALA A 10 12.30 -7.99 -1.02
CA ALA A 10 10.89 -7.98 -1.42
C ALA A 10 10.78 -7.87 -2.94
N THR A 11 10.06 -8.82 -3.55
CA THR A 11 9.80 -8.84 -5.00
C THR A 11 8.42 -8.25 -5.32
N HIS A 12 8.38 -7.33 -6.30
CA HIS A 12 7.14 -6.69 -6.76
C HIS A 12 6.53 -7.49 -7.92
N HIS A 13 5.90 -8.62 -7.59
CA HIS A 13 5.19 -9.44 -8.57
C HIS A 13 3.75 -8.98 -8.75
N LEU A 14 3.25 -8.99 -9.99
CA LEU A 14 1.86 -8.60 -10.30
C LEU A 14 0.81 -9.42 -9.51
N LEU A 15 1.13 -10.68 -9.17
CA LEU A 15 0.29 -11.54 -8.33
C LEU A 15 0.00 -10.93 -6.95
N HIS A 16 0.88 -10.08 -6.43
CA HIS A 16 0.70 -9.39 -5.14
C HIS A 16 -0.11 -8.10 -5.25
N ARG A 17 -0.41 -7.60 -6.46
CA ARG A 17 -1.18 -6.36 -6.66
C ARG A 17 -2.53 -6.39 -5.93
N PRO A 18 -3.35 -7.47 -5.99
CA PRO A 18 -4.68 -7.47 -5.37
C PRO A 18 -4.66 -7.30 -3.85
N VAL A 19 -3.65 -7.85 -3.16
CA VAL A 19 -3.56 -7.71 -1.69
C VAL A 19 -3.18 -6.29 -1.28
N TRP A 20 -2.29 -5.64 -2.04
CA TRP A 20 -1.95 -4.23 -1.83
C TRP A 20 -3.11 -3.30 -2.20
N GLN A 21 -3.89 -3.63 -3.23
CA GLN A 21 -5.10 -2.89 -3.60
C GLN A 21 -6.12 -2.94 -2.46
N THR A 22 -6.36 -4.13 -1.92
CA THR A 22 -7.27 -4.32 -0.77
C THR A 22 -6.83 -3.49 0.44
N ALA A 23 -5.53 -3.41 0.72
CA ALA A 23 -5.00 -2.60 1.81
C ALA A 23 -5.18 -1.09 1.57
N ALA A 24 -4.94 -0.61 0.35
CA ALA A 24 -5.17 0.79 -0.03
C ALA A 24 -6.66 1.17 0.05
N ASP A 25 -7.55 0.29 -0.40
CA ASP A 25 -9.00 0.49 -0.36
C ASP A 25 -9.50 0.56 1.10
N ASN A 26 -9.05 -0.38 1.95
CA ASN A 26 -9.36 -0.37 3.38
C ASN A 26 -8.83 0.89 4.07
N GLY A 27 -7.61 1.33 3.75
CA GLY A 27 -7.04 2.57 4.28
C GLY A 27 -7.88 3.78 3.90
N THR A 28 -8.38 3.84 2.66
CA THR A 28 -9.27 4.91 2.18
C THR A 28 -10.56 4.97 3.00
N VAL A 29 -11.23 3.83 3.19
CA VAL A 29 -12.47 3.73 3.98
C VAL A 29 -12.24 4.17 5.43
N LEU A 30 -11.17 3.70 6.05
CA LEU A 30 -10.85 4.01 7.44
C LEU A 30 -10.47 5.48 7.65
N LEU A 31 -9.72 6.09 6.72
CA LEU A 31 -9.37 7.52 6.78
C LEU A 31 -10.59 8.44 6.64
N ALA A 32 -11.59 8.01 5.87
CA ALA A 32 -12.86 8.70 5.72
C ALA A 32 -13.75 8.63 6.98
N SER A 33 -13.49 7.70 7.90
CA SER A 33 -14.29 7.53 9.11
C SER A 33 -14.21 8.79 10.01
N PRO A 34 -15.34 9.43 10.36
CA PRO A 34 -15.35 10.57 11.27
C PRO A 34 -15.08 10.15 12.73
N ARG A 35 -15.19 8.86 13.04
CA ARG A 35 -15.04 8.32 14.41
C ARG A 35 -13.59 8.00 14.79
N MET A 36 -12.65 8.10 13.84
CA MET A 36 -11.26 7.75 14.09
C MET A 36 -10.49 8.94 14.70
N PRO A 37 -9.78 8.75 15.83
CA PRO A 37 -8.95 9.79 16.44
C PRO A 37 -7.86 10.31 15.50
N ALA A 38 -7.52 11.59 15.61
CA ALA A 38 -6.54 12.24 14.72
C ALA A 38 -5.15 11.57 14.73
N GLY A 39 -4.68 11.14 15.89
CA GLY A 39 -3.41 10.41 16.02
C GLY A 39 -3.42 9.09 15.26
N GLU A 40 -4.52 8.34 15.34
CA GLU A 40 -4.68 7.09 14.60
C GLU A 40 -4.80 7.33 13.09
N LYS A 41 -5.54 8.38 12.67
CA LYS A 41 -5.57 8.81 11.27
C LYS A 41 -4.18 9.13 10.71
N ASN A 42 -3.31 9.75 11.51
CA ASN A 42 -1.93 10.04 11.09
C ASN A 42 -1.13 8.76 10.86
N ARG A 43 -1.22 7.79 11.78
CA ARG A 43 -0.54 6.49 11.63
C ARG A 43 -1.06 5.71 10.43
N LEU A 44 -2.38 5.73 10.24
CA LEU A 44 -3.05 5.08 9.13
C LEU A 44 -2.70 5.73 7.78
N ARG A 45 -2.58 7.06 7.70
CA ARG A 45 -2.11 7.76 6.50
C ARG A 45 -0.76 7.21 6.02
N ALA A 46 0.19 7.06 6.93
CA ALA A 46 1.49 6.52 6.59
C ALA A 46 1.42 5.07 6.07
N GLU A 47 0.49 4.24 6.56
CA GLU A 47 0.28 2.87 6.03
C GLU A 47 -0.44 2.87 4.67
N HIS A 48 -1.41 3.77 4.49
CA HIS A 48 -2.10 3.96 3.22
C HIS A 48 -1.14 4.41 2.11
N GLU A 49 -0.32 5.43 2.38
CA GLU A 49 0.72 5.91 1.48
C GLU A 49 1.73 4.81 1.11
N ARG A 50 2.09 3.95 2.07
CA ARG A 50 2.94 2.77 1.81
C ARG A 50 2.27 1.79 0.86
N SER A 51 0.98 1.51 1.07
CA SER A 51 0.23 0.59 0.22
C SER A 51 0.11 1.12 -1.21
N MET A 52 -0.11 2.43 -1.37
CA MET A 52 -0.13 3.10 -2.67
C MET A 52 1.23 3.00 -3.38
N ARG A 53 2.34 3.26 -2.67
CA ARG A 53 3.68 3.11 -3.25
C ARG A 53 3.98 1.68 -3.69
N ALA A 54 3.54 0.68 -2.92
CA ALA A 54 3.70 -0.71 -3.31
C ALA A 54 2.94 -1.05 -4.61
N LEU A 55 1.74 -0.49 -4.80
CA LEU A 55 1.00 -0.62 -6.07
C LEU A 55 1.76 0.02 -7.23
N GLU A 56 2.29 1.23 -7.05
CA GLU A 56 3.09 1.93 -8.07
C GLU A 56 4.32 1.11 -8.48
N GLU A 57 5.06 0.54 -7.53
CA GLU A 57 6.24 -0.27 -7.83
C GLU A 57 5.87 -1.61 -8.49
N ILE A 58 4.73 -2.22 -8.14
CA ILE A 58 4.22 -3.41 -8.83
C ILE A 58 3.82 -3.07 -10.27
N ASP A 59 3.07 -1.99 -10.48
CA ASP A 59 2.62 -1.56 -11.80
C ASP A 59 3.82 -1.20 -12.70
N LYS A 60 4.84 -0.55 -12.13
CA LYS A 60 6.12 -0.26 -12.80
C LYS A 60 6.92 -1.52 -13.13
N ALA A 61 6.97 -2.50 -12.22
CA ALA A 61 7.65 -3.76 -12.46
C ALA A 61 6.95 -4.59 -13.55
N ALA A 62 5.62 -4.59 -13.57
CA ALA A 62 4.82 -5.24 -14.60
C ALA A 62 4.96 -4.56 -15.97
N GLY A 63 5.04 -3.22 -16.01
CA GLY A 63 5.27 -2.47 -17.24
C GLY A 63 6.70 -2.56 -17.79
N LYS A 64 7.70 -2.86 -16.96
CA LYS A 64 9.07 -3.17 -17.38
C LYS A 64 9.26 -4.61 -17.86
N ALA A 65 8.28 -5.48 -17.66
CA ALA A 65 8.30 -6.87 -18.12
C ALA A 65 7.77 -7.03 -19.57
N GLY A 66 7.63 -5.93 -20.32
CA GLY A 66 7.28 -5.92 -21.74
C GLY A 66 8.49 -5.69 -22.63
#